data_AF-A0A0V0VJR7-F1
#
_entry.id   AF-A0A0V0VJR7-F1
#
_cell.length_a   1.000
_cell.length_b   1.000
_cell.length_c   1.000
_cell.angle_alpha   90.00
_cell.angle_beta   90.00
_cell.angle_gamma   90.00
#
_symmetry.space_group_name_H-M   'P 1'
#
loop_
_entity.id
_entity.type
_entity.pdbx_description
1 polymer ?
#
loop_
_entity_poly.entity_id
_entity_poly.type
_entity_poly.pdbx_seq_one_letter_code
_entity_poly.pdbx_strand_id
1 'polypeptide(L)'
;MKLIFATLLIIPLVECSLQKVAAKGKLMCGNKPASNVQVKLVDKDVVSDDVMDKKTTDNNGDFYVEGSTDELTSIDPVLKIYHSCDHSLLCKRRWSLRIPSHYIVKGNQQPKPMDFGTMNLEARLEEDRNCI
;
A
#
# COMPACT_ATOMS: atom_id res chain seq x y z
N MET A 1 -54.85 -9.02 30.01
CA MET A 1 -54.25 -8.99 28.66
C MET A 1 -52.92 -8.23 28.76
N LYS A 2 -51.78 -8.93 28.84
CA LYS A 2 -50.45 -8.29 28.89
C LYS A 2 -49.99 -8.09 27.45
N LEU A 3 -49.93 -6.85 27.00
CA LEU A 3 -49.36 -6.50 25.69
C LEU A 3 -47.84 -6.55 25.81
N ILE A 4 -47.22 -7.54 25.16
CA ILE A 4 -45.77 -7.66 25.07
C ILE A 4 -45.35 -6.81 23.86
N PHE A 5 -44.77 -5.64 24.11
CA PHE A 5 -44.09 -4.87 23.07
C PHE A 5 -42.71 -5.48 22.85
N ALA A 6 -42.56 -6.25 21.78
CA ALA A 6 -41.26 -6.71 21.30
C ALA A 6 -40.54 -5.52 20.65
N THR A 7 -39.62 -4.88 21.37
CA THR A 7 -38.73 -3.87 20.79
C THR A 7 -37.74 -4.57 19.86
N LEU A 8 -37.94 -4.42 18.55
CA LEU A 8 -36.99 -4.86 17.55
C LEU A 8 -35.70 -4.03 17.72
N LEU A 9 -34.66 -4.63 18.30
CA LEU A 9 -33.33 -4.02 18.37
C LEU A 9 -32.80 -3.91 16.93
N ILE A 10 -32.91 -2.72 16.34
CA ILE A 10 -32.28 -2.42 15.05
C ILE A 10 -30.78 -2.35 15.31
N ILE A 11 -30.06 -3.44 15.05
CA ILE A 11 -28.61 -3.42 15.03
C ILE A 11 -28.23 -2.66 13.75
N PRO A 12 -27.52 -1.52 13.82
CA PRO A 12 -27.05 -0.85 12.61
C PRO A 12 -26.15 -1.82 11.84
N LEU A 13 -26.48 -2.07 10.57
CA LEU A 13 -25.57 -2.77 9.66
C LEU A 13 -24.33 -1.90 9.52
N VAL A 14 -23.22 -2.42 10.03
CA VAL A 14 -21.90 -1.83 9.84
C VAL A 14 -21.46 -2.24 8.44
N GLU A 15 -21.63 -1.34 7.47
CA GLU A 15 -21.29 -1.57 6.07
C GLU A 15 -19.82 -1.19 5.82
N CYS A 16 -19.00 -2.17 5.45
CA CYS A 16 -17.68 -1.91 4.87
C CYS A 16 -17.83 -1.28 3.49
N SER A 17 -16.87 -0.44 3.12
CA SER A 17 -16.79 0.14 1.77
C SER A 17 -15.51 -0.28 1.08
N LEU A 18 -15.66 -0.91 -0.10
CA LEU A 18 -14.53 -1.21 -0.98
C LEU A 18 -13.80 0.09 -1.35
N GLN A 19 -12.54 0.15 -0.99
CA GLN A 19 -11.64 1.27 -1.27
C GLN A 19 -10.48 0.80 -2.13
N LYS A 20 -10.04 1.67 -3.04
CA LYS A 20 -8.99 1.34 -4.02
C LYS A 20 -7.98 2.46 -4.14
N VAL A 21 -6.74 2.09 -4.41
CA VAL A 21 -5.65 3.04 -4.64
C VAL A 21 -4.61 2.40 -5.57
N ALA A 22 -3.92 3.23 -6.34
CA ALA A 22 -2.86 2.80 -7.24
C ALA A 22 -1.61 3.69 -7.12
N ALA A 23 -0.45 3.12 -7.39
CA ALA A 23 0.83 3.82 -7.43
C ALA A 23 1.73 3.27 -8.53
N LYS A 24 2.57 4.14 -9.09
CA LYS A 24 3.56 3.77 -10.11
C LYS A 24 4.85 4.58 -9.95
N GLY A 25 5.90 4.12 -10.61
CA GLY A 25 7.17 4.84 -10.69
C GLY A 25 8.28 3.99 -11.28
N LYS A 26 9.50 4.52 -11.24
CA LYS A 26 10.73 3.85 -11.66
C LYS A 26 11.76 3.90 -10.53
N LEU A 27 12.41 2.77 -10.27
CA LEU A 27 13.48 2.65 -9.29
C LEU A 27 14.83 2.50 -9.97
N MET A 28 15.82 3.25 -9.47
CA MET A 28 17.21 3.20 -9.90
C MET A 28 18.09 2.79 -8.73
N CYS A 29 19.24 2.18 -9.03
CA CYS A 29 20.33 1.96 -8.08
C CYS A 29 21.60 2.52 -8.70
N GLY A 30 21.96 3.73 -8.30
CA GLY A 30 22.94 4.54 -9.00
C GLY A 30 22.49 4.82 -10.42
N ASN A 31 23.36 4.52 -11.39
CA ASN A 31 23.10 4.77 -12.81
C ASN A 31 22.38 3.61 -13.53
N LYS A 32 21.93 2.58 -12.80
CA LYS A 32 21.28 1.40 -13.40
C LYS A 32 19.84 1.27 -12.94
N PRO A 33 18.93 0.80 -13.82
CA PRO A 33 17.59 0.39 -13.39
C PRO A 33 17.66 -0.66 -12.27
N ALA A 34 16.87 -0.46 -11.22
CA ALA A 34 16.78 -1.41 -10.13
C ALA A 34 15.69 -2.44 -10.44
N SER A 35 16.07 -3.49 -11.15
CA SER A 35 15.18 -4.61 -11.47
C SER A 35 15.02 -5.57 -10.28
N ASN A 36 13.93 -6.35 -10.30
CA ASN A 36 13.65 -7.36 -9.28
C ASN A 36 13.50 -6.80 -7.85
N VAL A 37 13.14 -5.52 -7.70
CA VAL A 37 12.87 -4.87 -6.40
C VAL A 37 11.43 -5.10 -6.02
N GLN A 38 11.19 -5.62 -4.80
CA GLN A 38 9.84 -5.87 -4.33
C GLN A 38 9.19 -4.56 -3.88
N VAL A 39 7.97 -4.34 -4.38
CA VAL A 39 7.12 -3.21 -4.04
C VAL A 39 5.80 -3.76 -3.50
N LYS A 40 5.35 -3.25 -2.36
CA LYS A 40 4.05 -3.59 -1.77
C LYS A 40 3.22 -2.35 -1.60
N LEU A 41 1.96 -2.46 -1.94
CA LEU A 41 0.93 -1.52 -1.53
C LEU A 41 0.22 -2.10 -0.32
N VAL A 42 0.21 -1.34 0.77
CA VAL A 42 -0.22 -1.80 2.08
C VAL A 42 -1.22 -0.80 2.66
N ASP A 43 -2.29 -1.29 3.24
CA ASP A 43 -3.10 -0.52 4.17
C ASP A 43 -2.48 -0.60 5.57
N LYS A 44 -2.27 0.54 6.22
CA LYS A 44 -1.53 0.60 7.49
C LYS A 44 -2.50 0.72 8.65
N ASP A 45 -2.78 -0.41 9.30
CA ASP A 45 -3.63 -0.45 10.48
C ASP A 45 -2.86 -0.45 11.80
N VAL A 46 -3.60 -0.24 12.89
CA VAL A 46 -3.07 -0.25 14.25
C VAL A 46 -2.61 -1.66 14.66
N VAL A 47 -3.25 -2.72 14.14
CA VAL A 47 -3.05 -4.10 14.60
C VAL A 47 -2.28 -4.95 13.58
N SER A 48 -2.67 -4.93 12.31
CA SER A 48 -1.99 -5.70 11.25
C SER A 48 -2.10 -4.98 9.94
N ASP A 49 -0.96 -4.74 9.30
CA ASP A 49 -0.89 -4.15 7.97
C ASP A 49 -1.43 -5.12 6.90
N ASP A 50 -2.46 -4.71 6.16
CA ASP A 50 -3.02 -5.50 5.08
C ASP A 50 -2.31 -5.24 3.75
N VAL A 51 -1.75 -6.31 3.16
CA VAL A 51 -1.10 -6.22 1.85
C VAL A 51 -2.16 -6.26 0.76
N MET A 52 -2.44 -5.10 0.15
CA MET A 52 -3.43 -4.97 -0.92
C MET A 52 -2.89 -5.40 -2.30
N ASP A 53 -1.61 -5.13 -2.58
CA ASP A 53 -0.93 -5.61 -3.79
C ASP A 53 0.57 -5.77 -3.54
N LYS A 54 1.20 -6.69 -4.26
CA LYS A 54 2.64 -6.97 -4.18
C LYS A 54 3.16 -7.32 -5.55
N LYS A 55 4.11 -6.51 -6.02
CA LYS A 55 4.81 -6.74 -7.30
C LYS A 55 6.31 -6.56 -7.15
N THR A 56 6.96 -6.70 -8.29
CA THR A 56 8.39 -6.58 -8.44
C THR A 56 8.67 -5.67 -9.64
N THR A 57 9.66 -4.78 -9.54
CA THR A 57 10.07 -3.94 -10.67
C THR A 57 10.55 -4.78 -11.85
N ASP A 58 10.25 -4.32 -13.06
CA ASP A 58 10.71 -4.95 -14.30
C ASP A 58 12.19 -4.69 -14.59
N ASN A 59 12.66 -5.11 -15.76
CA ASN A 59 14.06 -4.91 -16.19
C ASN A 59 14.45 -3.44 -16.37
N ASN A 60 13.48 -2.54 -16.56
CA ASN A 60 13.67 -1.10 -16.65
C ASN A 60 13.49 -0.40 -15.30
N GLY A 61 13.25 -1.15 -14.21
CA GLY A 61 13.02 -0.63 -12.87
C GLY A 61 11.61 -0.08 -12.67
N ASP A 62 10.70 -0.26 -13.64
CA ASP A 62 9.34 0.27 -13.57
C ASP A 62 8.45 -0.62 -12.68
N PHE A 63 7.53 0.01 -11.96
CA PHE A 63 6.48 -0.68 -11.21
C PHE A 63 5.13 0.01 -11.38
N TYR A 64 4.07 -0.80 -11.28
CA TYR A 64 2.69 -0.37 -11.12
C TYR A 64 2.02 -1.32 -10.12
N VAL A 65 1.45 -0.78 -9.05
CA VAL A 65 0.69 -1.51 -8.05
C VAL A 65 -0.69 -0.90 -7.91
N GLU A 66 -1.70 -1.75 -7.77
CA GLU A 66 -3.09 -1.35 -7.56
C GLU A 66 -3.76 -2.37 -6.67
N GLY A 67 -4.36 -1.88 -5.59
CA GLY A 67 -4.91 -2.72 -4.55
C GLY A 67 -6.21 -2.17 -4.03
N SER A 68 -6.97 -3.05 -3.38
CA SER A 68 -8.25 -2.71 -2.78
C SER A 68 -8.50 -3.52 -1.52
N THR A 69 -9.22 -2.94 -0.58
CA THR A 69 -9.72 -3.63 0.63
C THR A 69 -11.10 -3.09 1.01
N ASP A 70 -11.88 -3.90 1.72
CA ASP A 70 -13.21 -3.55 2.25
C ASP A 70 -13.08 -3.04 3.68
N GLU A 71 -13.07 -1.71 3.85
CA GLU A 71 -12.81 -1.08 5.13
C GLU A 71 -14.00 -0.27 5.67
N LEU A 72 -14.10 -0.23 7.00
CA LEU A 72 -15.07 0.60 7.71
C LEU A 72 -14.66 2.07 7.71
N THR A 73 -13.36 2.33 7.85
CA THR A 73 -12.76 3.67 7.83
C THR A 73 -12.03 3.91 6.52
N SER A 74 -11.46 5.11 6.32
CA SER A 74 -10.58 5.33 5.19
C SER A 74 -9.34 4.44 5.30
N ILE A 75 -8.91 3.85 4.19
CA ILE A 75 -7.60 3.17 4.13
C ILE A 75 -6.47 4.20 4.35
N ASP A 76 -5.34 3.75 4.89
CA ASP A 76 -4.10 4.48 5.14
C ASP A 76 -2.97 3.94 4.23
N PRO A 77 -2.99 4.27 2.92
CA PRO A 77 -2.17 3.56 1.94
C PRO A 77 -0.70 3.94 2.02
N VAL A 78 0.16 2.92 2.07
CA VAL A 78 1.62 3.03 2.12
C VAL A 78 2.25 2.16 1.03
N LEU A 79 3.10 2.78 0.22
CA LEU A 79 4.00 2.09 -0.70
C LEU A 79 5.27 1.67 0.04
N LYS A 80 5.48 0.37 0.19
CA LYS A 80 6.70 -0.20 0.78
C LYS A 80 7.64 -0.75 -0.29
N ILE A 81 8.88 -0.28 -0.31
CA ILE A 81 9.89 -0.69 -1.29
C ILE A 81 11.01 -1.42 -0.55
N TYR A 82 11.28 -2.68 -0.93
CA TYR A 82 12.26 -3.55 -0.28
C TYR A 82 13.45 -3.78 -1.20
N HIS A 83 14.60 -3.21 -0.87
CA HIS A 83 15.77 -3.21 -1.74
C HIS A 83 17.08 -3.46 -0.99
N SER A 84 18.10 -3.89 -1.73
CA SER A 84 19.47 -4.07 -1.26
C SER A 84 20.46 -3.22 -2.05
N CYS A 85 20.00 -2.10 -2.65
CA CYS A 85 20.90 -1.14 -3.30
C CYS A 85 21.95 -0.65 -2.28
N ASP A 86 23.22 -0.74 -2.66
CA ASP A 86 24.42 -0.51 -1.82
C ASP A 86 24.45 -1.30 -0.50
N HIS A 87 23.83 -2.48 -0.46
CA HIS A 87 23.81 -3.28 0.75
C HIS A 87 23.78 -4.80 0.51
N SER A 88 24.04 -5.56 1.56
CA SER A 88 24.00 -7.03 1.52
C SER A 88 22.57 -7.54 1.28
N LEU A 89 22.45 -8.69 0.61
CA LEU A 89 21.17 -9.36 0.33
C LEU A 89 20.45 -9.88 1.58
N LEU A 90 21.15 -10.01 2.72
CA LEU A 90 20.62 -10.59 3.96
C LEU A 90 19.70 -9.62 4.73
N CYS A 91 19.89 -8.31 4.54
CA CYS A 91 19.08 -7.27 5.18
C CYS A 91 18.61 -6.27 4.13
N LYS A 92 17.32 -6.33 3.77
CA LYS A 92 16.74 -5.35 2.85
C LYS A 92 16.42 -4.08 3.60
N ARG A 93 16.80 -2.95 3.00
CA ARG A 93 16.30 -1.62 3.38
C ARG A 93 14.85 -1.54 2.94
N ARG A 94 14.02 -0.87 3.76
CA ARG A 94 12.61 -0.68 3.47
C ARG A 94 12.26 0.80 3.52
N TRP A 95 11.85 1.33 2.38
CA TRP A 95 11.21 2.65 2.32
C TRP A 95 9.71 2.47 2.56
N SER A 96 9.12 3.39 3.31
CA SER A 96 7.66 3.46 3.54
C SER A 96 7.17 4.84 3.13
N LEU A 97 6.52 4.92 1.98
CA LEU A 97 6.06 6.17 1.38
C LEU A 97 4.54 6.24 1.47
N ARG A 98 4.00 7.24 2.17
CA ARG A 98 2.55 7.43 2.28
C ARG A 98 1.96 7.94 0.97
N ILE A 99 0.83 7.38 0.56
CA ILE A 99 0.03 7.89 -0.55
C ILE A 99 -1.06 8.79 0.06
N PRO A 100 -1.23 10.04 -0.41
CA PRO A 100 -2.26 10.93 0.12
C PRO A 100 -3.67 10.38 -0.09
N SER A 101 -4.56 10.60 0.88
CA SER A 101 -5.93 10.07 0.87
C SER A 101 -6.79 10.53 -0.32
N HIS A 102 -6.45 11.65 -0.97
CA HIS A 102 -7.16 12.10 -2.17
C HIS A 102 -6.92 11.23 -3.42
N TYR A 103 -6.02 10.25 -3.34
CA TYR A 103 -5.86 9.20 -4.36
C TYR A 103 -6.76 7.98 -4.14
N ILE A 104 -7.45 7.90 -3.00
CA ILE A 104 -8.36 6.81 -2.67
C ILE A 104 -9.69 7.01 -3.39
N VAL A 105 -10.19 5.96 -4.03
CA VAL A 105 -11.53 5.93 -4.65
C VAL A 105 -12.37 4.82 -4.04
N LYS A 106 -13.70 4.89 -4.19
CA LYS A 106 -14.64 3.91 -3.60
C LYS A 106 -15.38 3.10 -4.65
N GLY A 107 -15.75 1.87 -4.27
CA GLY A 107 -16.57 0.98 -5.08
C GLY A 107 -15.95 0.65 -6.44
N ASN A 108 -16.70 0.92 -7.52
CA ASN A 108 -16.30 0.55 -8.89
C ASN A 108 -15.45 1.61 -9.60
N GLN A 109 -15.09 2.70 -8.92
CA GLN A 109 -14.23 3.73 -9.49
C GLN A 109 -12.82 3.20 -9.73
N GLN A 110 -12.20 3.64 -10.82
CA GLN A 110 -10.81 3.33 -11.15
C GLN A 110 -9.88 4.37 -10.50
N PRO A 111 -8.91 3.97 -9.67
CA PRO A 111 -7.99 4.92 -9.04
C PRO A 111 -7.04 5.51 -10.09
N LYS A 112 -6.83 6.83 -10.04
CA LYS A 112 -5.69 7.43 -10.74
C LYS A 112 -4.42 7.05 -9.97
N PRO A 113 -3.37 6.52 -10.63
CA PRO A 113 -2.16 6.16 -9.91
C PRO A 113 -1.42 7.42 -9.43
N MET A 114 -0.94 7.39 -8.17
CA MET A 114 0.08 8.33 -7.70
C MET A 114 1.40 8.01 -8.41
N ASP A 115 1.95 8.99 -9.12
CA ASP A 115 3.22 8.87 -9.83
C ASP A 115 4.36 9.33 -8.93
N PHE A 116 5.20 8.41 -8.48
CA PHE A 116 6.40 8.70 -7.70
C PHE A 116 7.59 9.15 -8.56
N GLY A 117 7.44 9.15 -9.90
CA GLY A 117 8.52 9.47 -10.82
C GLY A 117 9.66 8.45 -10.75
N THR A 118 10.89 8.94 -11.00
CA THR A 118 12.11 8.15 -10.92
C THR A 118 12.81 8.39 -9.58
N MET A 119 13.02 7.34 -8.80
CA MET A 119 13.68 7.40 -7.49
C MET A 119 14.97 6.58 -7.48
N ASN A 120 16.06 7.17 -6.99
CA ASN A 120 17.33 6.45 -6.81
C ASN A 120 17.44 5.91 -5.37
N LEU A 121 17.50 4.59 -5.24
CA LEU A 121 17.54 3.83 -3.99
C LEU A 121 18.84 3.99 -3.18
N GLU A 122 19.84 4.69 -3.71
CA GLU A 122 21.01 5.15 -2.95
C GLU A 122 20.62 6.20 -1.90
N ALA A 123 19.55 6.96 -2.14
CA ALA A 123 19.05 7.97 -1.20
C ALA A 123 18.78 7.35 0.18
N ARG A 124 18.99 8.13 1.24
CA ARG A 124 18.74 7.72 2.62
C ARG A 124 17.51 8.45 3.13
N LEU A 125 16.42 7.71 3.31
CA LEU A 125 15.22 8.20 3.98
C LEU A 125 15.21 7.66 5.42
N GLU A 126 14.24 8.09 6.23
CA GLU A 126 13.94 7.33 7.46
C GLU A 126 13.51 5.91 7.05
N GLU A 127 14.32 4.94 7.46
CA GLU A 127 14.27 3.57 6.99
C GLU A 127 14.28 2.61 8.16
N ASP A 128 13.46 1.57 8.07
CA ASP A 128 13.64 0.37 8.87
C ASP A 128 14.32 -0.73 8.05
N ARG A 129 14.91 -1.69 8.76
CA ARG A 129 15.61 -2.83 8.17
C ARG A 129 14.74 -4.06 8.30
N ASN A 130 14.54 -4.76 7.19
CA ASN A 130 13.90 -6.07 7.17
C ASN A 130 14.97 -7.14 6.92
N CYS A 131 15.52 -7.70 7.99
CA CYS A 131 16.50 -8.79 7.96
C CYS A 131 15.80 -10.14 8.08
N ILE A 132 16.35 -11.17 7.41
CA ILE A 132 15.94 -12.57 7.56
C ILE A 132 16.78 -13.23 8.66
#